data_AF-A0A1Y5IGQ7-F1
#
_entry.id   AF-A0A1Y5IGQ7-F1
#
_cell.length_a   1.000
_cell.length_b   1.000
_cell.length_c   1.000
_cell.angle_alpha   90.00
_cell.angle_beta   90.00
_cell.angle_gamma   90.00
#
_symmetry.space_group_name_H-M   'P 1'
#
loop_
_entity.id
_entity.type
_entity.pdbx_description
1 polymer ?
#
loop_
_entity_poly.entity_id
_entity_poly.type
_entity_poly.pdbx_seq_one_letter_code
_entity_poly.pdbx_strand_id
1 'polypeptide(L)'
;MQRIKSFFVRSRGNFQDLDIDAKTAENRAEFDAFGGATKLTVSLRGECEVDPARANRLNVRFREVEIALGSSARGFKASLDAFEPRGWLDTTYIDDDLRVGRGDKGSVFVAARRG
;
A
#
# COMPACT_ATOMS: atom_id res chain seq x y z
N MET A 1 -35.18 -2.31 4.75
CA MET A 1 -33.76 -2.23 5.15
C MET A 1 -33.06 -1.23 4.23
N GLN A 2 -32.91 0.02 4.69
CA GLN A 2 -32.28 1.09 3.93
C GLN A 2 -30.76 0.96 4.04
N ARG A 3 -30.08 0.66 2.92
CA ARG A 3 -28.61 0.69 2.83
C ARG A 3 -28.16 2.12 3.13
N ILE A 4 -27.58 2.35 4.31
CA ILE A 4 -26.83 3.56 4.60
C ILE A 4 -25.60 3.54 3.67
N LYS A 5 -25.72 4.14 2.49
CA LYS A 5 -24.55 4.44 1.65
C LYS A 5 -23.72 5.44 2.44
N SER A 6 -22.52 5.06 2.87
CA SER A 6 -21.57 5.95 3.53
C SER A 6 -21.28 7.12 2.58
N PHE A 7 -21.98 8.24 2.77
CA PHE A 7 -21.84 9.45 1.96
C PHE A 7 -20.57 10.24 2.36
N PHE A 8 -19.87 9.80 3.40
CA PHE A 8 -18.81 10.57 4.05
C PHE A 8 -17.39 10.23 3.57
N VAL A 9 -17.14 9.05 3.02
CA VAL A 9 -15.81 8.67 2.52
C VAL A 9 -15.95 7.81 1.25
N ARG A 10 -15.25 8.18 0.18
CA ARG A 10 -15.21 7.47 -1.11
C ARG A 10 -13.77 7.08 -1.44
N SER A 11 -13.54 5.84 -1.82
CA SER A 11 -12.20 5.40 -2.28
C SER A 11 -11.82 6.07 -3.60
N ARG A 12 -10.56 6.55 -3.67
CA ARG A 12 -9.93 7.17 -4.83
C ARG A 12 -8.96 6.24 -5.53
N GLY A 13 -8.16 5.52 -4.75
CA GLY A 13 -7.14 4.63 -5.28
C GLY A 13 -6.41 3.88 -4.18
N ASN A 14 -5.80 2.78 -4.56
CA ASN A 14 -4.90 2.02 -3.73
C ASN A 14 -3.62 1.81 -4.54
N PHE A 15 -2.51 2.26 -3.98
CA PHE A 15 -1.20 2.27 -4.62
C PHE A 15 -0.22 1.51 -3.76
N GLN A 16 0.68 0.80 -4.42
CA GLN A 16 1.79 0.15 -3.77
C GLN A 16 3.06 0.60 -4.47
N ASP A 17 3.90 1.30 -3.72
CA ASP A 17 5.19 1.78 -4.18
C ASP A 17 6.27 0.88 -3.56
N LEU A 18 7.08 0.25 -4.41
CA LEU A 18 8.15 -0.68 -4.02
C LEU A 18 9.45 -0.16 -4.61
N ASP A 19 10.42 0.09 -3.74
CA ASP A 19 11.79 0.42 -4.13
C ASP A 19 12.71 -0.71 -3.67
N ILE A 20 13.14 -1.52 -4.63
CA ILE A 20 13.95 -2.72 -4.39
C ILE A 20 15.36 -2.35 -3.96
N ASP A 21 15.93 -1.28 -4.53
CA ASP A 21 17.30 -0.85 -4.26
C ASP A 21 17.37 -0.17 -2.88
N ALA A 22 16.40 0.69 -2.57
CA ALA A 22 16.28 1.31 -1.25
C ALA A 22 15.70 0.36 -0.18
N LYS A 23 15.24 -0.83 -0.57
CA LYS A 23 14.55 -1.81 0.31
C LYS A 23 13.34 -1.24 1.04
N THR A 24 12.55 -0.40 0.36
CA THR A 24 11.36 0.22 0.97
C THR A 24 10.06 -0.23 0.31
N ALA A 25 8.98 -0.21 1.09
CA ALA A 25 7.64 -0.49 0.62
C ALA A 25 6.64 0.48 1.26
N GLU A 26 5.74 1.03 0.44
CA GLU A 26 4.60 1.83 0.89
C GLU A 26 3.30 1.30 0.29
N ASN A 27 2.33 0.96 1.14
CA ASN A 27 0.94 0.79 0.72
C ASN A 27 0.17 2.06 1.05
N ARG A 28 -0.36 2.74 0.03
CA ARG A 28 -1.10 3.99 0.18
C ARG A 28 -2.52 3.86 -0.34
N ALA A 29 -3.48 3.96 0.55
CA ALA A 29 -4.89 4.07 0.22
C ALA A 29 -5.33 5.53 0.31
N GLU A 30 -5.97 6.01 -0.77
CA GLU A 30 -6.45 7.38 -0.88
C GLU A 30 -7.97 7.39 -0.95
N PHE A 31 -8.57 8.38 -0.27
CA PHE A 31 -10.01 8.56 -0.20
C PHE A 31 -10.37 10.04 -0.31
N ASP A 32 -11.52 10.30 -0.93
CA ASP A 32 -12.24 11.57 -0.83
C ASP A 32 -13.09 11.53 0.46
N ALA A 33 -12.89 12.46 1.37
CA ALA A 33 -13.61 12.57 2.64
C ALA A 33 -14.55 13.78 2.67
N PHE A 34 -15.59 13.71 3.49
CA PHE A 34 -16.62 14.74 3.65
C PHE A 34 -17.24 15.18 2.32
N GLY A 35 -17.68 14.20 1.52
CA GLY A 35 -18.26 14.47 0.20
C GLY A 35 -17.26 15.01 -0.84
N GLY A 36 -15.96 14.84 -0.62
CA GLY A 36 -14.90 15.31 -1.52
C GLY A 36 -14.29 16.66 -1.14
N ALA A 37 -14.66 17.23 0.00
CA ALA A 37 -14.09 18.48 0.49
C ALA A 37 -12.60 18.37 0.87
N THR A 38 -12.12 17.16 1.18
CA THR A 38 -10.71 16.93 1.52
C THR A 38 -10.27 15.51 1.19
N LYS A 39 -8.97 15.27 1.16
CA LYS A 39 -8.36 13.96 0.94
C LYS A 39 -8.04 13.29 2.27
N LEU A 40 -8.42 12.04 2.45
CA LEU A 40 -7.93 11.17 3.52
C LEU A 40 -6.93 10.19 2.90
N THR A 41 -5.74 10.09 3.49
CA THR A 41 -4.69 9.16 3.04
C THR A 41 -4.30 8.26 4.20
N VAL A 42 -4.23 6.96 3.93
CA VAL A 42 -3.69 5.95 4.86
C VAL A 42 -2.47 5.34 4.19
N SER A 43 -1.29 5.54 4.77
CA SER A 43 -0.03 4.99 4.30
C SER A 43 0.53 4.00 5.32
N LEU A 44 0.84 2.79 4.88
CA LEU A 44 1.66 1.85 5.62
C LEU A 44 3.06 1.90 5.03
N ARG A 45 4.05 2.26 5.83
CA ARG A 45 5.46 2.38 5.41
C ARG A 45 6.27 1.28 6.04
N GLY A 46 7.23 0.76 5.31
CA GLY A 46 8.11 -0.29 5.80
C GLY A 46 9.20 -0.66 4.82
N GLU A 47 9.64 -1.90 4.95
CA GLU A 47 10.79 -2.45 4.25
C GLU A 47 10.39 -3.63 3.39
N CYS A 48 11.17 -3.87 2.34
CA CYS A 48 11.03 -5.04 1.50
C CYS A 48 12.38 -5.69 1.18
N GLU A 49 12.33 -6.99 0.90
CA GLU A 49 13.52 -7.76 0.53
C GLU A 49 13.13 -8.95 -0.35
N VAL A 50 13.97 -9.24 -1.35
CA VAL A 50 13.80 -10.42 -2.20
C VAL A 50 14.03 -11.68 -1.37
N ASP A 51 13.13 -12.64 -1.48
CA ASP A 51 13.25 -13.91 -0.76
C ASP A 51 14.47 -14.70 -1.28
N PRO A 52 15.38 -15.13 -0.39
CA PRO A 52 16.61 -15.82 -0.81
C PRO A 52 16.34 -17.20 -1.43
N ALA A 53 15.19 -17.82 -1.13
CA ALA A 53 14.80 -19.11 -1.70
C ALA A 53 13.88 -18.96 -2.93
N ARG A 54 13.34 -17.76 -3.18
CA ARG A 54 12.36 -17.51 -4.25
C ARG A 54 12.62 -16.16 -4.90
N ALA A 55 13.38 -16.16 -6.00
CA ALA A 55 13.76 -14.94 -6.73
C ALA A 55 12.57 -14.08 -7.20
N ASN A 56 11.38 -14.66 -7.36
CA ASN A 56 10.17 -13.94 -7.76
C ASN A 56 9.32 -13.46 -6.57
N ARG A 57 9.73 -13.70 -5.33
CA ARG A 57 9.02 -13.29 -4.12
C ARG A 57 9.69 -12.10 -3.47
N LEU A 58 8.89 -11.09 -3.16
CA LEU A 58 9.28 -9.95 -2.36
C LEU A 58 8.61 -10.06 -0.98
N ASN A 59 9.39 -10.21 0.07
CA ASN A 59 8.91 -10.15 1.44
C ASN A 59 8.77 -8.68 1.86
N VAL A 60 7.69 -8.36 2.57
CA VAL A 60 7.37 -7.00 3.02
C VAL A 60 7.09 -7.01 4.50
N ARG A 61 7.60 -6.01 5.22
CA ARG A 61 7.28 -5.75 6.62
C ARG A 61 6.94 -4.29 6.82
N PHE A 62 5.73 -4.01 7.30
CA PHE A 62 5.34 -2.64 7.65
C PHE A 62 5.80 -2.27 9.06
N ARG A 63 6.23 -1.02 9.21
CA ARG A 63 6.84 -0.47 10.43
C ARG A 63 6.05 0.69 11.00
N GLU A 64 5.37 1.43 10.14
CA GLU A 64 4.60 2.61 10.53
C GLU A 64 3.28 2.67 9.77
N VAL A 65 2.26 3.19 10.43
CA VAL A 65 1.04 3.70 9.79
C VAL A 65 0.98 5.20 9.94
N GLU A 66 0.64 5.89 8.84
CA GLU A 66 0.33 7.30 8.80
C GLU A 66 -1.10 7.50 8.27
N ILE A 67 -1.91 8.28 9.00
CA ILE A 67 -3.25 8.68 8.60
C ILE A 67 -3.28 10.20 8.49
N ALA A 68 -3.42 10.72 7.27
CA ALA A 68 -3.40 12.16 6.99
C ALA A 68 -4.74 12.64 6.42
N LEU A 69 -5.21 13.80 6.88
CA LEU A 69 -6.42 14.47 6.40
C LEU A 69 -6.06 15.85 5.80
N GLY A 70 -6.43 16.07 4.54
CA GLY A 70 -6.09 17.26 3.76
C GLY A 70 -4.60 17.40 3.48
N SER A 71 -4.18 18.63 3.18
CA SER A 71 -2.77 19.00 2.94
C SER A 71 -1.97 19.25 4.23
N SER A 72 -2.58 19.03 5.39
CA SER A 72 -1.96 19.38 6.67
C SER A 72 -0.90 18.34 7.08
N ALA A 73 0.30 18.81 7.44
CA ALA A 73 1.44 17.99 7.85
C ALA A 73 1.29 17.32 9.24
N ARG A 74 0.06 17.24 9.78
CA ARG A 74 -0.26 16.72 11.13
C ARG A 74 -1.04 15.40 11.04
N GLY A 75 -0.58 14.49 10.18
CA GLY A 75 -1.11 13.13 10.15
C GLY A 75 -0.87 12.41 11.49
N PHE A 76 -1.82 11.56 11.88
CA PHE A 76 -1.59 10.62 12.97
C PHE A 76 -0.55 9.58 12.51
N LYS A 77 0.50 9.40 13.30
CA LYS A 77 1.53 8.39 13.05
C LYS A 77 1.63 7.44 14.22
N ALA A 78 1.78 6.15 13.92
CA ALA A 78 2.02 5.12 14.93
C ALA A 78 2.97 4.04 14.41
N SER A 79 3.88 3.59 15.28
CA SER A 79 4.69 2.41 15.02
C SER A 79 3.81 1.15 15.03
N LEU A 80 4.16 0.21 14.16
CA LEU A 80 3.57 -1.11 14.03
C LEU A 80 4.51 -2.22 14.53
N ASP A 81 5.65 -1.86 15.14
CA ASP A 81 6.69 -2.84 15.50
C ASP A 81 6.19 -3.93 16.45
N ALA A 82 5.27 -3.60 17.36
CA ALA A 82 4.68 -4.56 18.28
C ALA A 82 3.79 -5.63 17.60
N PHE A 83 3.30 -5.35 16.39
CA PHE A 83 2.41 -6.25 15.64
C PHE A 83 3.15 -7.05 14.58
N GLU A 84 4.38 -6.63 14.23
CA GLU A 84 5.20 -7.22 13.18
C GLU A 84 4.43 -7.60 11.89
N PRO A 85 3.69 -6.67 11.27
CA PRO A 85 2.87 -6.99 10.10
C PRO A 85 3.76 -7.36 8.91
N ARG A 86 3.74 -8.65 8.54
CA ARG A 86 4.51 -9.22 7.44
C ARG A 86 3.58 -9.75 6.35
N GLY A 87 4.05 -9.65 5.12
CA GLY A 87 3.39 -10.21 3.94
C GLY A 87 4.43 -10.51 2.86
N TRP A 88 3.95 -10.99 1.73
CA TRP A 88 4.78 -11.22 0.56
C TRP A 88 4.00 -10.92 -0.72
N LEU A 89 4.74 -10.63 -1.78
CA LEU A 89 4.24 -10.47 -3.14
C LEU A 89 5.04 -11.35 -4.08
N ASP A 90 4.36 -12.27 -4.76
CA ASP A 90 4.95 -13.09 -5.81
C ASP A 90 4.73 -12.39 -7.15
N THR A 91 5.81 -12.09 -7.86
CA THR A 91 5.74 -11.69 -9.26
C THR A 91 5.40 -12.93 -10.09
N THR A 92 4.23 -12.91 -10.74
CA THR A 92 3.71 -14.03 -11.55
C THR A 92 3.90 -13.81 -13.04
N TYR A 93 4.11 -12.55 -13.45
CA TYR A 93 4.41 -12.17 -14.83
C TYR A 93 5.26 -10.90 -14.83
N ILE A 94 6.21 -10.81 -15.78
CA ILE A 94 7.10 -9.67 -15.97
C ILE A 94 7.32 -9.45 -17.46
N ASP A 95 7.18 -8.21 -17.90
CA ASP A 95 7.73 -7.69 -19.15
C ASP A 95 8.53 -6.40 -18.87
N ASP A 96 8.93 -5.69 -19.93
CA ASP A 96 9.78 -4.50 -19.83
C ASP A 96 9.11 -3.33 -19.09
N ASP A 97 7.77 -3.24 -19.17
CA ASP A 97 6.99 -2.09 -18.70
C ASP A 97 6.04 -2.44 -17.53
N LEU A 98 5.64 -3.70 -17.41
CA LEU A 98 4.59 -4.20 -16.53
C LEU A 98 5.02 -5.45 -15.75
N ARG A 99 4.52 -5.53 -14.52
CA ARG A 99 4.59 -6.72 -13.68
C ARG A 99 3.21 -7.04 -13.12
N VAL A 100 2.86 -8.31 -13.11
CA VAL A 100 1.68 -8.79 -12.37
C VAL A 100 2.16 -9.53 -11.14
N GLY A 101 1.61 -9.16 -9.99
CA GLY A 101 1.97 -9.74 -8.70
C GLY A 101 0.76 -10.29 -7.96
N ARG A 102 0.96 -11.34 -7.17
CA ARG A 102 -0.01 -11.86 -6.21
C ARG A 102 0.47 -11.61 -4.79
N GLY A 103 -0.35 -10.93 -4.00
CA GLY A 103 -0.14 -10.77 -2.57
C GLY A 103 -0.53 -12.00 -1.76
N ASP A 104 0.06 -12.14 -0.58
CA ASP A 104 -0.20 -13.22 0.36
C ASP A 104 -1.67 -13.33 0.83
N LYS A 105 -2.42 -12.22 0.80
CA LYS A 105 -3.86 -12.18 1.11
C LYS A 105 -4.76 -12.37 -0.12
N GLY A 106 -4.20 -12.79 -1.26
CA GLY A 106 -4.96 -13.09 -2.48
C GLY A 106 -5.24 -11.89 -3.38
N SER A 107 -4.72 -10.71 -3.07
CA SER A 107 -4.77 -9.54 -3.95
C SER A 107 -3.93 -9.76 -5.21
N VAL A 108 -4.40 -9.22 -6.34
CA VAL A 108 -3.64 -9.16 -7.58
C VAL A 108 -3.30 -7.70 -7.87
N PHE A 109 -2.03 -7.44 -8.19
CA PHE A 109 -1.51 -6.12 -8.48
C PHE A 109 -0.98 -6.09 -9.90
N VAL A 110 -1.21 -4.97 -10.58
CA VAL A 110 -0.55 -4.64 -11.84
C VAL A 110 0.34 -3.45 -11.54
N ALA A 111 1.65 -3.66 -11.61
CA ALA A 111 2.65 -2.63 -11.39
C ALA A 111 3.23 -2.20 -12.74
N ALA A 112 3.44 -0.90 -12.90
CA ALA A 112 4.15 -0.33 -14.03
C ALA A 112 5.50 0.21 -13.56
N ARG A 113 6.54 0.08 -14.40
CA ARG A 113 7.85 0.66 -14.10
C ARG A 113 7.73 2.19 -14.06
N ARG A 114 8.19 2.82 -12.97
CA ARG A 114 8.38 4.27 -12.89
C ARG A 114 9.87 4.56 -13.06
N GLY A 115 10.20 5.45 -14.00
CA GLY A 115 11.57 5.94 -14.23
C GLY A 115 11.97 7.03 -13.25
#